data_AF-A0A7X3IC20-F1
#
_entry.id   AF-A0A7X3IC20-F1
#
_cell.length_a   1.000
_cell.length_b   1.000
_cell.length_c   1.000
_cell.angle_alpha   90.00
_cell.angle_beta   90.00
_cell.angle_gamma   90.00
#
_symmetry.space_group_name_H-M   'P 1'
#
loop_
_entity.id
_entity.type
_entity.pdbx_description
1 polymer ?
#
loop_
_entity_poly.entity_id
_entity_poly.type
_entity_poly.pdbx_seq_one_letter_code
_entity_poly.pdbx_strand_id
1 'polypeptide(L)' 'MAEIINLRQVRKAKARAVEDAKAESNRIAFGQPKKAKTLQQRRKALETERHEGHRLERPDTDPAE' A
#
# COMPACT_ATOMS: atom_id res chain seq x y z
N MET A 1 16.43 -40.37 -4.63
CA MET A 1 15.17 -40.37 -5.41
C MET A 1 14.84 -38.93 -5.69
N ALA A 2 14.75 -38.51 -6.96
CA ALA A 2 14.49 -37.12 -7.31
C ALA A 2 12.99 -36.91 -7.48
N GLU A 3 12.47 -35.82 -6.92
CA GLU A 3 11.07 -35.43 -7.10
C GLU A 3 10.90 -34.78 -8.48
N ILE A 4 10.21 -35.48 -9.39
CA ILE A 4 9.96 -34.98 -10.73
C ILE A 4 8.73 -34.07 -10.67
N ILE A 5 8.97 -32.75 -10.62
CA ILE A 5 7.89 -31.76 -10.59
C ILE A 5 7.55 -31.23 -11.99
N ASN A 6 6.26 -30.95 -12.19
CA ASN A 6 5.79 -30.35 -13.43
C ASN A 6 5.93 -28.82 -13.40
N LEU A 7 6.93 -28.30 -14.10
CA LEU A 7 7.22 -26.86 -14.15
C LEU A 7 6.07 -26.01 -14.72
N ARG A 8 5.23 -26.57 -15.62
CA ARG A 8 4.06 -25.86 -16.16
C ARG A 8 3.01 -25.63 -15.06
N GLN A 9 2.77 -26.64 -14.22
CA GLN A 9 1.84 -26.52 -13.10
C GLN A 9 2.35 -25.50 -12.07
N VAL A 10 3.64 -25.54 -11.76
CA VAL A 10 4.28 -24.56 -10.84
C VAL A 10 4.16 -23.14 -11.36
N ARG A 11 4.45 -22.89 -12.64
CA ARG A 11 4.28 -21.56 -13.25
C ARG A 11 2.83 -21.08 -13.22
N LYS A 12 1.88 -21.98 -13.50
CA LYS A 12 0.45 -21.67 -13.44
C LYS A 12 0.00 -21.33 -12.01
N ALA A 13 0.49 -22.07 -11.02
CA ALA A 13 0.21 -21.79 -9.61
C ALA A 13 0.78 -20.42 -9.20
N LYS A 14 2.02 -20.11 -9.61
CA LYS A 14 2.63 -18.79 -9.36
C LYS A 14 1.82 -17.66 -10.00
N ALA A 15 1.38 -17.83 -11.25
CA ALA A 15 0.56 -16.82 -11.93
C ALA A 15 -0.77 -16.59 -11.20
N ARG A 16 -1.45 -17.67 -10.77
CA ARG A 16 -2.68 -17.55 -9.96
C ARG A 16 -2.44 -16.83 -8.64
N ALA A 17 -1.39 -17.19 -7.91
CA ALA A 17 -1.06 -16.54 -6.64
C ALA A 17 -0.81 -15.04 -6.79
N VAL A 18 -0.17 -14.61 -7.89
CA VAL A 18 0.03 -13.18 -8.19
C VAL A 18 -1.31 -12.48 -8.44
N GLU A 19 -2.21 -13.08 -9.20
CA GLU A 19 -3.53 -12.51 -9.46
C GLU A 19 -4.40 -12.48 -8.19
N ASP A 20 -4.31 -13.49 -7.34
CA ASP A 20 -5.02 -13.54 -6.05
C ASP A 20 -4.51 -12.43 -5.10
N ALA A 21 -3.20 -12.21 -5.02
CA ALA A 21 -2.62 -11.12 -4.23
C ALA A 21 -3.06 -9.73 -4.74
N LYS A 22 -3.11 -9.56 -6.07
CA LYS A 22 -3.67 -8.33 -6.67
C LYS A 22 -5.15 -8.18 -6.33
N ALA A 23 -5.94 -9.25 -6.44
CA ALA A 23 -7.35 -9.23 -6.10
C ALA A 23 -7.59 -8.86 -4.62
N GLU A 24 -6.77 -9.37 -3.70
CA GLU A 24 -6.82 -9.00 -2.29
C GLU A 24 -6.54 -7.50 -2.08
N SER A 25 -5.47 -6.98 -2.71
CA SER A 25 -5.17 -5.54 -2.65
C SER A 25 -6.33 -4.69 -3.21
N ASN A 26 -6.97 -5.13 -4.29
CA ASN A 26 -8.12 -4.46 -4.88
C ASN A 26 -9.37 -4.54 -4.01
N ARG A 27 -9.63 -5.65 -3.30
CA ARG A 27 -10.73 -5.74 -2.33
C ARG A 27 -10.55 -4.73 -1.20
N ILE A 28 -9.32 -4.55 -0.73
CA ILE A 28 -9.02 -3.55 0.29
C ILE A 28 -9.16 -2.13 -0.27
N ALA A 29 -8.64 -1.87 -1.46
CA ALA A 29 -8.64 -0.53 -2.07
C ALA A 29 -10.03 -0.07 -2.55
N PHE A 30 -10.83 -1.00 -3.10
CA PHE A 30 -12.08 -0.70 -3.80
C PHE A 30 -13.33 -1.33 -3.17
N GLY A 31 -13.19 -2.34 -2.31
CA GLY A 31 -14.31 -3.01 -1.63
C GLY A 31 -14.80 -2.29 -0.38
N GLN A 32 -14.15 -1.20 0.04
CA GLN A 32 -14.58 -0.45 1.21
C GLN A 32 -15.78 0.46 0.89
N PRO A 33 -16.80 0.53 1.77
CA PRO A 33 -17.95 1.40 1.56
C PRO A 33 -17.51 2.87 1.57
N LYS A 34 -18.16 3.71 0.75
CA LYS A 34 -17.85 5.14 0.60
C LYS A 34 -17.74 5.86 1.94
N LYS A 35 -18.62 5.55 2.90
CA LYS A 35 -18.61 6.13 4.26
C LYS A 35 -17.31 5.84 5.03
N ALA A 36 -16.80 4.61 4.94
CA ALA A 36 -15.55 4.22 5.60
C ALA A 36 -14.34 4.93 4.97
N LYS A 37 -14.29 4.98 3.63
CA LYS A 37 -13.25 5.71 2.89
C LYS A 37 -13.23 7.19 3.25
N THR A 38 -14.39 7.85 3.30
CA THR A 38 -14.48 9.28 3.65
C THR A 38 -14.06 9.54 5.09
N LEU A 39 -14.39 8.65 6.03
CA LEU A 39 -13.97 8.78 7.43
C LEU A 39 -12.46 8.66 7.55
N GLN A 40 -11.85 7.68 6.87
CA GLN A 40 -10.40 7.50 6.87
C GLN A 40 -9.68 8.71 6.25
N GLN A 41 -10.20 9.23 5.13
CA GLN A 41 -9.64 10.43 4.49
C GLN A 41 -9.71 11.66 5.40
N ARG A 42 -10.85 11.89 6.06
CA ARG A 42 -11.00 13.01 7.03
C ARG A 42 -10.05 12.88 8.21
N ARG A 43 -9.88 11.67 8.76
CA ARG A 43 -8.90 11.41 9.81
C ARG A 43 -7.48 11.70 9.34
N LYS A 44 -7.09 11.23 8.16
CA LYS A 44 -5.78 11.53 7.57
C LYS A 44 -5.58 13.04 7.38
N ALA A 45 -6.58 13.75 6.86
CA ALA A 45 -6.52 15.19 6.65
C ALA A 45 -6.31 15.96 7.97
N LEU A 46 -7.03 15.55 9.03
CA LEU A 46 -6.89 16.15 10.36
C LEU A 46 -5.52 15.86 10.97
N GLU A 47 -5.01 14.64 10.84
CA GLU A 47 -3.65 14.31 11.29
C GLU A 47 -2.59 15.09 10.49
N THR A 48 -2.73 15.21 9.16
CA THR A 48 -1.83 16.05 8.36
C THR A 48 -1.90 17.51 8.78
N GLU A 49 -3.10 18.06 9.00
CA GLU A 49 -3.26 19.45 9.44
C GLU A 49 -2.60 19.67 10.81
N ARG A 50 -2.75 18.73 11.75
CA ARG A 50 -2.03 18.76 13.03
C ARG A 50 -0.52 18.70 12.85
N HIS A 51 -0.03 17.79 12.02
CA HIS A 51 1.41 17.63 11.78
C HIS A 51 2.01 18.86 11.09
N GLU A 52 1.34 19.41 10.08
CA GLU A 52 1.78 20.62 9.38
C GLU A 52 1.67 21.87 10.28
N GLY A 53 0.58 22.01 11.04
CA GLY A 53 0.41 23.13 11.96
C GLY A 53 1.43 23.17 13.11
N HIS A 54 2.06 22.03 13.41
CA HIS A 54 3.16 21.92 14.37
C HIS A 54 4.52 21.70 13.70
N ARG A 55 4.60 21.82 12.37
CA ARG A 55 5.85 21.70 11.65
C ARG A 55 6.66 22.98 11.86
N LEU A 56 7.74 22.86 12.61
CA LEU A 56 8.80 23.86 12.61
C LEU A 56 9.54 23.72 11.28
N GLU A 57 9.34 24.65 10.36
CA GLU A 57 10.19 24.76 9.17
C GLU A 57 11.64 24.93 9.68
N ARG A 58 12.46 23.88 9.52
CA ARG A 58 13.91 24.10 9.57
C ARG A 58 14.23 24.95 8.35
N PRO A 59 14.94 26.08 8.49
CA PRO A 59 15.43 26.77 7.31
C PRO A 59 16.25 25.76 6.52
N ASP A 60 15.86 25.54 5.26
CA ASP A 60 16.70 24.90 4.27
C ASP A 60 17.96 25.77 4.16
N THR A 61 19.00 25.36 4.86
CA THR A 61 20.36 25.87 4.67
C THR A 61 21.26 24.66 4.70
N ASP A 62 21.47 24.10 3.51
CA ASP A 62 22.78 23.64 3.08
C ASP A 62 23.20 24.58 1.93
N PRO A 63 24.48 24.90 1.66
CA PRO A 63 25.74 24.54 2.33
C PRO A 63 26.64 25.77 2.64
N ALA A 64 27.37 25.76 3.76
CA ALA A 64 28.57 26.59 3.92
C ALA A 64 29.55 25.91 4.89
N GLU A 65 30.69 25.48 4.30
CA GLU A 65 31.92 24.94 4.91
C GLU A 65 31.93 23.48 5.41
#